data_AF-A0A822XYI5-F1
#
_entry.id   AF-A0A822XYI5-F1
#
_cell.length_a   1.000
_cell.length_b   1.000
_cell.length_c   1.000
_cell.angle_alpha   90.00
_cell.angle_beta   90.00
_cell.angle_gamma   90.00
#
_symmetry.space_group_name_H-M   'P 1'
#
loop_
_entity.id
_entity.type
_entity.pdbx_description
1 polymer ?
#
loop_
_entity_poly.entity_id
_entity_poly.type
_entity_poly.pdbx_seq_one_letter_code
_entity_poly.pdbx_strand_id
1 'polypeptide(L)'
;MEVVKNYSKEAYDWLCKIPPITWSRHGLDPIVKSDDITNNWTKSFNSLIGESRSLPIVEMLEDVRKRLMQKLFERHEATNAQASVLMPRVESIVSRRRREAR
;
A
#
# COMPACT_ATOMS: atom_id res chain seq x y z
N MET A 1 -21.45 -13.05 -3.61
CA MET A 1 -22.69 -12.47 -3.03
C MET A 1 -23.62 -13.54 -2.47
N GLU A 2 -23.76 -14.70 -3.12
CA GLU A 2 -24.53 -15.85 -2.60
C GLU A 2 -24.14 -16.28 -1.18
N VAL A 3 -22.84 -16.22 -0.84
CA VAL A 3 -22.35 -16.54 0.52
C VAL A 3 -22.98 -15.64 1.59
N VAL A 4 -23.14 -14.33 1.32
CA VAL A 4 -23.74 -13.39 2.28
C VAL A 4 -25.24 -13.64 2.40
N LYS A 5 -25.90 -13.93 1.28
CA LYS A 5 -27.33 -14.26 1.21
C LYS A 5 -27.68 -15.51 2.02
N ASN A 6 -26.81 -16.53 1.98
CA ASN A 6 -26.98 -17.76 2.74
C ASN A 6 -26.74 -17.57 4.25
N TYR A 7 -25.99 -16.54 4.65
CA TYR A 7 -25.70 -16.24 6.06
C TYR A 7 -26.76 -15.35 6.70
N SER A 8 -27.20 -14.30 5.99
CA SER A 8 -28.30 -13.44 6.41
C SER A 8 -28.95 -12.77 5.21
N LYS A 9 -30.26 -13.00 5.06
CA LYS A 9 -31.05 -12.39 3.99
C LYS A 9 -31.21 -10.87 4.22
N GLU A 10 -31.42 -10.44 5.46
CA GLU A 10 -31.56 -9.01 5.76
C GLU A 10 -30.28 -8.23 5.46
N ALA A 11 -29.11 -8.78 5.81
CA ALA A 11 -27.83 -8.17 5.50
C ALA A 11 -27.60 -8.07 3.99
N TYR A 12 -27.96 -9.12 3.25
CA TYR A 12 -27.90 -9.13 1.78
C TYR A 12 -28.81 -8.05 1.17
N ASP A 13 -30.06 -7.97 1.60
CA ASP A 13 -31.03 -7.00 1.08
C ASP A 13 -30.60 -5.56 1.43
N TRP A 14 -29.98 -5.34 2.58
CA TRP A 14 -29.39 -4.05 2.94
C TRP A 14 -28.18 -3.70 2.04
N LEU A 15 -27.25 -4.64 1.82
CA LEU A 15 -26.10 -4.45 0.94
C LEU A 15 -26.50 -4.15 -0.49
N CYS A 16 -27.55 -4.80 -1.00
CA CYS A 16 -28.05 -4.56 -2.35
C CYS A 16 -28.64 -3.15 -2.55
N LYS A 17 -29.03 -2.46 -1.48
CA LYS A 17 -29.49 -1.06 -1.54
C LYS A 17 -28.33 -0.07 -1.69
N ILE A 18 -27.11 -0.49 -1.37
CA ILE A 18 -25.92 0.36 -1.46
C ILE A 18 -25.26 0.14 -2.83
N PRO A 19 -24.89 1.20 -3.58
CA PRO A 19 -24.19 1.07 -4.85
C PRO A 19 -22.95 0.17 -4.74
N PRO A 20 -22.80 -0.89 -5.57
CA PRO A 20 -21.68 -1.82 -5.48
C PRO A 20 -20.30 -1.17 -5.56
N ILE A 21 -20.19 0.00 -6.20
CA ILE A 21 -18.95 0.78 -6.27
C ILE A 21 -18.39 1.19 -4.90
N THR A 22 -19.22 1.28 -3.86
CA THR A 22 -18.77 1.76 -2.54
C THR A 22 -18.23 0.65 -1.65
N TRP A 23 -18.60 -0.61 -1.91
CA TRP A 23 -18.31 -1.72 -0.99
C TRP A 23 -17.77 -2.98 -1.68
N SER A 24 -17.87 -3.08 -3.01
CA SER A 24 -17.40 -4.23 -3.77
C SER A 24 -16.27 -3.85 -4.72
N ARG A 25 -15.13 -4.55 -4.58
CA ARG A 25 -13.99 -4.40 -5.51
C ARG A 25 -14.39 -4.67 -6.97
N HIS A 26 -15.37 -5.56 -7.21
CA HIS A 26 -15.90 -5.80 -8.56
C HIS A 26 -16.55 -4.54 -9.15
N GLY A 27 -17.27 -3.77 -8.33
CA GLY A 27 -18.00 -2.57 -8.73
C GLY A 27 -17.16 -1.30 -8.89
N LEU A 28 -15.89 -1.31 -8.49
CA LEU A 28 -14.97 -0.19 -8.72
C LEU A 28 -14.67 -0.01 -10.22
N ASP A 29 -14.30 1.21 -10.62
CA ASP A 29 -13.79 1.48 -11.97
C ASP A 29 -12.43 0.78 -12.15
N PRO A 30 -12.20 0.03 -13.26
CA PRO A 30 -10.90 -0.59 -13.54
C PRO A 30 -9.70 0.37 -13.48
N ILE A 31 -9.89 1.65 -13.80
CA ILE A 31 -8.85 2.69 -13.73
C ILE A 31 -8.38 2.91 -12.28
N VAL A 32 -9.29 2.80 -11.31
CA VAL A 32 -8.97 2.97 -9.88
C VAL A 32 -8.71 1.63 -9.18
N LYS A 33 -8.91 0.49 -9.85
CA LYS A 33 -8.54 -0.82 -9.33
C LYS A 33 -7.02 -0.97 -9.35
N SER A 34 -6.41 -0.89 -8.18
CA SER A 34 -5.04 -1.35 -7.97
C SER A 34 -5.03 -2.57 -7.06
N ASP A 35 -4.30 -3.61 -7.47
CA ASP A 35 -4.07 -4.84 -6.70
C ASP A 35 -3.33 -4.59 -5.39
N ASP A 36 -2.61 -3.46 -5.33
CA ASP A 36 -1.83 -3.05 -4.17
C ASP A 36 -2.63 -2.20 -3.16
N ILE A 37 -3.90 -1.88 -3.44
CA ILE A 37 -4.81 -1.23 -2.46
C ILE A 37 -5.26 -2.26 -1.42
N THR A 38 -4.29 -2.69 -0.64
CA THR A 38 -4.49 -3.38 0.63
C THR A 38 -4.44 -2.36 1.75
N ASN A 39 -4.98 -2.71 2.92
CA ASN A 39 -4.88 -1.87 4.13
C ASN A 39 -3.41 -1.57 4.52
N ASN A 40 -2.42 -2.22 3.90
CA ASN A 40 -1.00 -1.98 4.15
C ASN A 40 -0.57 -0.54 3.85
N TRP A 41 -1.10 0.07 2.79
CA TRP A 41 -0.77 1.45 2.45
C TRP A 41 -1.27 2.42 3.52
N THR A 42 -2.53 2.29 3.91
CA THR A 42 -3.15 3.10 4.97
C THR A 42 -2.44 2.90 6.31
N LYS A 43 -2.10 1.66 6.69
CA LYS A 43 -1.32 1.36 7.90
C LYS A 43 0.06 2.03 7.87
N SER A 44 0.76 1.90 6.74
CA SER A 44 2.10 2.46 6.56
C SER A 44 2.09 3.99 6.60
N PHE A 45 1.11 4.62 5.93
CA PHE A 45 0.91 6.06 5.99
C PHE A 45 0.58 6.52 7.41
N ASN A 46 -0.35 5.83 8.08
CA ASN A 46 -0.77 6.17 9.44
C ASN A 46 0.35 6.02 10.48
N SER A 47 1.26 5.06 10.26
CA SER A 47 2.48 4.90 11.06
C SER A 47 3.48 6.02 10.78
N LEU A 48 3.64 6.44 9.52
CA LEU A 48 4.55 7.53 9.14
C LEU A 48 4.17 8.86 9.80
N ILE A 49 2.89 9.21 9.78
CA ILE A 49 2.41 10.50 10.31
C ILE A 49 2.06 10.44 11.80
N GLY A 50 2.31 9.31 12.47
CA GLY A 50 1.92 9.07 13.86
C GLY A 50 2.25 10.23 14.80
N GLU A 51 3.52 10.62 14.81
CA GLU A 51 4.05 11.70 15.65
C GLU A 51 3.65 13.08 15.14
N SER A 52 3.59 13.26 13.82
CA SER A 52 3.31 14.55 13.18
C SER A 52 1.85 15.01 13.38
N ARG A 53 0.93 14.10 13.71
CA ARG A 53 -0.51 14.40 13.87
C ARG A 53 -0.84 15.37 15.01
N SER A 54 0.02 15.49 16.02
CA SER A 54 -0.18 16.45 17.11
C SER A 54 0.16 17.88 16.71
N LEU A 55 0.82 18.07 15.57
CA LEU A 55 1.24 19.37 15.08
C LEU A 55 0.10 20.11 14.34
N PRO A 56 0.13 21.44 14.30
CA PRO A 56 -0.69 22.22 13.37
C PRO A 56 -0.52 21.73 11.93
N ILE A 57 -1.56 21.87 11.10
CA ILE A 57 -1.58 21.30 9.74
C ILE A 57 -0.36 21.68 8.88
N VAL A 58 0.10 22.93 8.97
CA VAL A 58 1.27 23.41 8.23
C VAL A 58 2.55 22.72 8.71
N GLU A 59 2.72 22.59 10.02
CA GLU A 59 3.87 21.93 10.63
C GLU A 59 3.86 20.42 10.37
N MET A 60 2.69 19.78 10.42
CA MET A 60 2.54 18.36 10.06
C MET A 60 2.98 18.11 8.62
N LEU A 61 2.55 18.95 7.67
CA LEU A 61 2.93 18.82 6.26
C LEU A 61 4.44 19.05 6.06
N GLU A 62 5.01 20.00 6.78
CA GLU A 62 6.44 20.28 6.74
C GLU A 62 7.28 19.12 7.32
N ASP A 63 6.83 18.49 8.40
CA ASP A 63 7.47 17.30 8.97
C ASP A 63 7.41 16.11 7.99
N VAL A 64 6.25 15.87 7.36
CA VAL A 64 6.10 14.84 6.32
C VAL A 64 7.05 15.11 5.15
N ARG A 65 7.14 16.36 4.69
CA ARG A 65 8.04 16.77 3.60
C ARG A 65 9.50 16.48 3.94
N LYS A 66 9.96 16.88 5.13
CA LYS A 66 11.33 16.63 5.61
C LYS A 66 11.65 15.13 5.65
N ARG A 67 10.76 14.32 6.23
CA ARG A 67 10.92 12.86 6.30
C ARG A 67 11.00 12.21 4.92
N LEU A 68 10.18 12.68 3.97
CA LEU A 68 10.22 12.19 2.59
C LEU A 68 11.54 12.56 1.89
N MET A 69 11.98 13.81 2.03
CA MET A 69 13.26 14.25 1.45
C MET A 69 14.44 13.45 1.99
N GLN A 70 14.50 13.24 3.31
CA GLN A 70 15.55 12.44 3.93
C GLN A 70 15.54 11.00 3.38
N LYS A 71 14.38 10.34 3.32
CA LYS A 71 14.26 8.98 2.79
C LYS A 71 14.68 8.89 1.32
N LEU A 72 14.35 9.88 0.50
CA LEU A 72 14.76 9.92 -0.91
C LEU A 72 16.27 10.10 -1.04
N PHE A 73 16.85 10.99 -0.23
CA PHE A 73 18.29 11.20 -0.19
C PHE A 73 19.04 9.92 0.25
N GLU A 74 18.62 9.28 1.34
CA GLU A 74 19.21 8.02 1.82
C GLU A 74 19.14 6.91 0.76
N ARG A 75 18.02 6.82 0.03
CA ARG A 75 17.87 5.87 -1.08
C ARG A 75 18.77 6.18 -2.25
N HIS A 76 18.94 7.46 -2.57
CA HIS A 76 19.83 7.91 -3.65
C HIS A 76 21.27 7.54 -3.32
N GLU A 77 21.75 7.87 -2.12
CA GLU A 77 23.09 7.53 -1.65
C GLU A 77 23.32 6.02 -1.62
N ALA A 78 22.36 5.25 -1.12
CA ALA A 78 22.44 3.78 -1.13
C ALA A 78 22.50 3.20 -2.54
N THR A 79 21.86 3.86 -3.52
CA THR A 79 21.92 3.44 -4.93
C THR A 79 23.26 3.79 -5.55
N ASN A 80 23.81 4.97 -5.25
CA ASN A 80 25.13 5.40 -5.74
C ASN A 80 26.26 4.54 -5.16
N ALA A 81 26.13 4.11 -3.90
CA ALA A 81 27.09 3.24 -3.24
C ALA A 81 26.99 1.77 -3.67
N GLN A 82 25.93 1.39 -4.39
CA GLN A 82 25.72 0.00 -4.78
C GLN A 82 26.65 -0.41 -5.92
N ALA A 83 27.41 -1.48 -5.71
CA ALA A 83 28.38 -1.98 -6.68
C ALA A 83 27.74 -2.82 -7.80
N SER A 84 26.60 -3.48 -7.52
CA SER A 84 25.90 -4.32 -8.49
C SER A 84 24.75 -3.57 -9.18
N VAL A 85 24.40 -4.00 -10.39
CA VAL A 85 23.27 -3.42 -11.15
C VAL A 85 21.93 -3.64 -10.43
N LEU A 86 21.86 -4.64 -9.55
CA LEU A 86 20.64 -5.00 -8.83
C LEU A 86 20.72 -4.57 -7.37
N MET A 87 19.61 -4.11 -6.81
CA MET A 87 19.53 -3.91 -5.36
C MET A 87 19.67 -5.26 -4.63
N PRO A 88 20.24 -5.30 -3.40
CA PRO A 88 20.59 -6.56 -2.73
C PRO A 88 19.39 -7.51 -2.57
N ARG A 89 18.20 -6.95 -2.36
CA ARG A 89 16.96 -7.73 -2.26
C ARG A 89 16.64 -8.44 -3.57
N VAL A 90 16.71 -7.74 -4.71
CA VAL A 90 16.43 -8.33 -6.02
C VAL A 90 17.48 -9.37 -6.37
N GLU A 91 18.75 -9.05 -6.10
CA GLU A 91 19.87 -9.97 -6.32
C GLU A 91 19.72 -11.28 -5.51
N SER A 92 19.28 -11.18 -4.25
CA SER A 92 19.01 -12.37 -3.42
C SER A 92 17.86 -13.22 -3.97
N ILE A 93 16.80 -12.59 -4.49
CA ILE A 93 15.64 -13.29 -5.07
C ILE A 93 16.07 -14.01 -6.35
N VAL A 94 16.79 -13.32 -7.24
CA VAL A 94 17.28 -13.89 -8.50
C VAL A 94 18.23 -15.05 -8.23
N SER A 95 19.17 -14.87 -7.30
CA SER A 95 20.13 -15.91 -6.92
C SER A 95 19.46 -17.13 -6.28
N ARG A 96 18.41 -16.93 -5.47
CA ARG A 96 17.59 -18.03 -4.94
C ARG A 96 16.88 -18.79 -6.05
N ARG A 97 16.17 -18.09 -6.93
CA ARG A 97 15.44 -18.72 -8.05
C ARG A 97 16.37 -19.47 -9.01
N ARG A 98 17.58 -18.94 -9.25
CA ARG A 98 18.62 -19.63 -10.05
C ARG A 98 19.10 -20.93 -9.42
N ARG A 99 19.12 -21.04 -8.09
CA ARG A 99 19.47 -22.28 -7.38
C ARG A 99 18.34 -23.29 -7.43
N GLU A 100 17.10 -22.86 -7.26
CA GLU A 100 15.89 -23.71 -7.30
C GLU A 100 15.61 -24.28 -8.70
N ALA A 101 16.10 -23.62 -9.75
CA ALA A 101 15.96 -24.07 -11.14
C ALA A 101 17.05 -25.06 -11.60
N ARG A 102 18.07 -25.32 -10.78
CA ARG A 102 19.12 -26.32 -11.03
C ARG A 102 18.82 -27.59 -10.25
#